data_AF-Q7W6L3-F1
#
_entry.id   AF-Q7W6L3-F1
#
_cell.length_a   1.000
_cell.length_b   1.000
_cell.length_c   1.000
_cell.angle_alpha   90.00
_cell.angle_beta   90.00
_cell.angle_gamma   90.00
#
_symmetry.space_group_name_H-M   'P 1'
#
loop_
_entity.id
_entity.type
_entity.pdbx_description
1 polymer ?
#
loop_
_entity_poly.entity_id
_entity_poly.type
_entity_poly.pdbx_seq_one_letter_code
_entity_poly.pdbx_strand_id
1 'polypeptide(L)'
;MYPSLPDRLLPGLPAPLGATSDGLGVNFAVFSANAARIELCLFDARGRKELARLPMPECTDEVWHGYLPDAQPGLVYGYRAHGPYNPRAGHRFNPHKLLLDPYATALTGALRWSDALFGYRMQHPRADLSMDRRDSAAGVPKAVVTEPAFHWGATRRPAAAWAHTVIYEAHVRGVSMLRSDLREPIRGTCAALADPRFIDHLHRLGVTALELMPVHAFLQDRTLVERGLRNYWGYNTLAYFAPEPAYLADGQPHDLRRAIRRLHAAGIEVILDVVYNHTCEGNELGPTLSWRGLDNASYYRLVPGDERRYIDDTGTGNTLNLSHPRVLQMVMDSLRYWAVHYRVDGFRFDLGVTLGREGTGFDAGSGFFDALLQDPVLARVKLISEPWDVGPDGYQLGRHPPGMAEWNDQFRDTARRFWRGDPGMAGALATRLTASRDVFDHRHRRPWSSINFAAAHDGFTLQDVVSFAERHNEANGEDGADGHGENYSSNWGVEGAASS
;
A
#
# COMPACT_ATOMS: atom_id res chain seq x y z
N MET A 1 2.76 18.41 -32.13
CA MET A 1 3.25 17.46 -33.14
C MET A 1 4.19 16.54 -32.39
N TYR A 2 3.87 15.24 -32.27
CA TYR A 2 4.76 14.32 -31.55
C TYR A 2 6.07 14.22 -32.34
N PRO A 3 7.26 14.34 -31.71
CA PRO A 3 8.50 13.96 -32.40
C PRO A 3 8.32 12.54 -32.94
N SER A 4 8.91 12.25 -34.11
CA SER A 4 8.86 10.91 -34.69
C SER A 4 9.45 9.92 -33.69
N LEU A 5 8.62 9.05 -33.14
CA LEU A 5 9.08 8.00 -32.23
C LEU A 5 10.05 7.09 -32.99
N PRO A 6 11.17 6.66 -32.37
CA PRO A 6 12.09 5.76 -33.03
C PRO A 6 11.45 4.38 -33.25
N ASP A 7 11.88 3.68 -34.29
CA ASP A 7 11.37 2.33 -34.62
C ASP A 7 11.83 1.25 -33.62
N ARG A 8 12.85 1.54 -32.81
CA ARG A 8 13.43 0.61 -31.81
C ARG A 8 14.01 1.35 -30.61
N LEU A 9 14.06 0.67 -29.47
CA LEU A 9 14.80 1.11 -28.28
C LEU A 9 16.30 0.84 -28.43
N LEU A 10 17.12 1.65 -27.77
CA LEU A 10 18.53 1.34 -27.51
C LEU A 10 18.63 0.34 -26.34
N PRO A 11 19.79 -0.32 -26.13
CA PRO A 11 19.94 -1.34 -25.07
C PRO A 11 19.55 -0.89 -23.66
N GLY A 12 19.86 0.35 -23.28
CA GLY A 12 19.62 0.84 -21.92
C GLY A 12 20.41 0.06 -20.85
N LEU A 13 19.93 0.12 -19.60
CA LEU A 13 20.56 -0.48 -18.43
C LEU A 13 19.51 -1.23 -17.58
N PRO A 14 19.89 -2.35 -16.94
CA PRO A 14 18.99 -3.13 -16.07
C PRO A 14 18.65 -2.45 -14.74
N ALA A 15 19.29 -1.31 -14.44
CA ALA A 15 19.08 -0.57 -13.20
C ALA A 15 19.17 0.94 -13.44
N PRO A 16 18.46 1.75 -12.63
CA PRO A 16 17.46 1.33 -11.64
C PRO A 16 16.20 0.75 -12.30
N LEU A 17 15.42 -0.04 -11.55
CA LEU A 17 14.11 -0.56 -12.00
C LEU A 17 13.10 0.59 -12.14
N GLY A 18 12.14 0.42 -13.05
CA GLY A 18 11.16 1.43 -13.46
C GLY A 18 11.62 2.27 -14.65
N ALA A 19 10.99 3.43 -14.83
CA ALA A 19 11.34 4.39 -15.86
C ALA A 19 12.10 5.60 -15.27
N THR A 20 13.34 5.81 -15.71
CA THR A 20 14.23 6.87 -15.19
C THR A 20 14.68 7.77 -16.32
N SER A 21 14.39 9.07 -16.19
CA SER A 21 14.89 10.11 -17.09
C SER A 21 16.32 10.52 -16.69
N ASP A 22 17.21 10.62 -17.67
CA ASP A 22 18.56 11.20 -17.52
C ASP A 22 18.67 12.61 -18.15
N GLY A 23 17.55 13.14 -18.68
CA GLY A 23 17.46 14.41 -19.39
C GLY A 23 17.73 14.32 -20.90
N LEU A 24 18.40 13.26 -21.37
CA LEU A 24 18.61 12.96 -22.79
C LEU A 24 17.62 11.92 -23.32
N GLY A 25 16.97 11.18 -22.43
CA GLY A 25 16.00 10.16 -22.75
C GLY A 25 15.51 9.46 -21.49
N VAL A 26 14.83 8.33 -21.68
CA VAL A 26 14.29 7.53 -20.57
C VAL A 26 14.78 6.09 -20.67
N ASN A 27 15.42 5.62 -19.59
CA ASN A 27 15.74 4.21 -19.39
C ASN A 27 14.55 3.50 -18.75
N PHE A 28 14.12 2.39 -19.34
CA PHE A 28 13.08 1.50 -18.82
C PHE A 28 13.72 0.19 -18.39
N ALA A 29 13.42 -0.29 -17.18
CA ALA A 29 13.86 -1.58 -16.68
C ALA A 29 12.75 -2.24 -15.86
N VAL A 30 12.38 -3.48 -16.19
CA VAL A 30 11.30 -4.22 -15.53
C VAL A 30 11.68 -5.68 -15.33
N PHE A 31 11.48 -6.19 -14.11
CA PHE A 31 11.78 -7.57 -13.76
C PHE A 31 10.70 -8.53 -14.31
N SER A 32 11.15 -9.63 -14.92
CA SER A 32 10.34 -10.81 -15.20
C SER A 32 11.28 -11.98 -15.55
N ALA A 33 11.31 -13.00 -14.70
CA ALA A 33 12.11 -14.21 -14.89
C ALA A 33 11.50 -15.14 -15.95
N ASN A 34 10.17 -15.14 -16.07
CA ASN A 34 9.44 -16.10 -16.88
C ASN A 34 8.86 -15.53 -18.19
N ALA A 35 9.02 -14.23 -18.46
CA ALA A 35 8.62 -13.65 -19.74
C ALA A 35 9.52 -14.16 -20.88
N ALA A 36 8.92 -14.42 -22.03
CA ALA A 36 9.62 -14.69 -23.28
C ALA A 36 9.90 -13.39 -24.08
N ARG A 37 9.12 -12.33 -23.82
CA ARG A 37 9.29 -11.00 -24.43
C ARG A 37 8.49 -9.97 -23.64
N ILE A 38 9.03 -8.76 -23.49
CA ILE A 38 8.29 -7.60 -23.00
C ILE A 38 8.24 -6.52 -24.08
N GLU A 39 7.09 -5.87 -24.23
CA GLU A 39 6.88 -4.72 -25.12
C GLU A 39 6.53 -3.48 -24.29
N LEU A 40 7.31 -2.41 -24.46
CA LEU A 40 6.98 -1.07 -23.97
C LEU A 40 5.89 -0.47 -24.84
N CYS A 41 4.76 -0.10 -24.23
CA CYS A 41 3.62 0.52 -24.90
C CYS A 41 3.61 2.02 -24.58
N LEU A 42 3.74 2.88 -25.59
CA LEU A 42 3.73 4.33 -25.44
C LEU A 42 2.34 4.88 -25.77
N PHE A 43 1.89 5.88 -25.03
CA PHE A 43 0.57 6.49 -25.20
C PHE A 43 0.65 8.00 -25.44
N ASP A 44 -0.46 8.56 -25.94
CA ASP A 44 -0.66 10.00 -25.92
C ASP A 44 -0.63 10.56 -24.49
N ALA A 45 -0.49 11.89 -24.35
CA ALA A 45 -0.36 12.54 -23.05
C ALA A 45 -1.59 12.38 -22.15
N ARG A 46 -2.73 11.91 -22.70
CA ARG A 46 -3.97 11.64 -21.96
C ARG A 46 -4.12 10.15 -21.63
N GLY A 47 -3.18 9.30 -22.03
CA GLY A 47 -3.22 7.85 -21.85
C GLY A 47 -4.37 7.16 -22.61
N ARG A 48 -4.88 7.77 -23.70
CA ARG A 48 -6.08 7.27 -24.40
C ARG A 48 -5.75 6.50 -25.67
N LYS A 49 -4.76 6.95 -26.44
CA LYS A 49 -4.33 6.31 -27.68
C LYS A 49 -2.93 5.73 -27.53
N GLU A 50 -2.78 4.44 -27.82
CA GLU A 50 -1.47 3.80 -27.98
C GLU A 50 -0.80 4.36 -29.25
N LEU A 51 0.40 4.90 -29.10
CA LEU A 51 1.18 5.52 -30.17
C LEU A 51 2.19 4.53 -30.78
N ALA A 52 2.80 3.70 -29.94
CA ALA A 52 3.80 2.73 -30.36
C ALA A 52 3.87 1.55 -29.38
N ARG A 53 4.34 0.41 -29.90
CA ARG A 53 4.76 -0.76 -29.12
C ARG A 53 6.18 -1.12 -29.54
N LEU A 54 7.10 -1.07 -28.59
CA LEU A 54 8.53 -1.28 -28.83
C LEU A 54 8.99 -2.48 -28.00
N PRO A 55 9.50 -3.55 -28.62
CA PRO A 55 10.10 -4.67 -27.87
C PRO A 55 11.27 -4.18 -27.02
N MET A 56 11.35 -4.67 -25.77
CA MET A 56 12.51 -4.47 -24.90
C MET A 56 13.70 -5.26 -25.48
N PRO A 57 14.81 -4.60 -25.84
CA PRO A 57 15.88 -5.22 -26.63
C PRO A 57 16.76 -6.17 -25.83
N GLU A 58 16.93 -5.93 -24.53
CA GLU A 58 17.90 -6.65 -23.69
C GLU A 58 17.23 -7.23 -22.44
N CYS A 59 17.82 -8.31 -21.91
CA CYS A 59 17.45 -8.88 -20.63
C CYS A 59 18.74 -9.31 -19.88
N THR A 60 19.04 -8.62 -18.78
CA THR A 60 20.20 -8.92 -17.92
C THR A 60 19.70 -9.28 -16.53
N ASP A 61 20.11 -10.43 -16.00
CA ASP A 61 19.71 -10.93 -14.68
C ASP A 61 18.19 -10.88 -14.43
N GLU A 62 17.42 -11.37 -15.42
CA GLU A 62 15.95 -11.42 -15.44
C GLU A 62 15.26 -10.04 -15.46
N VAL A 63 16.02 -8.97 -15.75
CA VAL A 63 15.51 -7.61 -15.92
C VAL A 63 15.52 -7.24 -17.39
N TRP A 64 14.34 -7.00 -17.94
CA TRP A 64 14.15 -6.51 -19.31
C TRP A 64 14.37 -5.01 -19.35
N HIS A 65 15.26 -4.54 -20.22
CA HIS A 65 15.60 -3.13 -20.29
C HIS A 65 15.77 -2.59 -21.70
N GLY A 66 15.60 -1.27 -21.82
CA GLY A 66 15.71 -0.52 -23.06
C GLY A 66 15.71 0.98 -22.79
N TYR A 67 16.32 1.76 -23.68
CA TYR A 67 16.42 3.20 -23.58
C TYR A 67 15.75 3.88 -24.76
N LEU A 68 14.94 4.89 -24.48
CA LEU A 68 14.24 5.71 -25.45
C LEU A 68 14.88 7.10 -25.50
N PRO A 69 15.69 7.41 -26.53
CA PRO A 69 16.26 8.75 -26.70
C PRO A 69 15.20 9.83 -26.84
N ASP A 70 15.52 11.02 -26.37
CA ASP A 70 14.70 12.24 -26.43
C ASP A 70 13.34 12.17 -25.73
N ALA A 71 13.02 11.05 -25.08
CA ALA A 71 11.89 10.94 -24.19
C ALA A 71 12.07 11.84 -22.96
N GLN A 72 10.96 12.42 -22.50
CA GLN A 72 10.95 13.39 -21.41
C GLN A 72 9.95 12.99 -20.33
N PRO A 73 10.10 13.50 -19.10
CA PRO A 73 9.06 13.41 -18.08
C PRO A 73 7.68 13.85 -18.61
N GLY A 74 6.63 13.15 -18.20
CA GLY A 74 5.28 13.25 -18.76
C GLY A 74 4.97 12.22 -19.85
N LEU A 75 5.97 11.45 -20.31
CA LEU A 75 5.72 10.30 -21.20
C LEU A 75 4.84 9.27 -20.50
N VAL A 76 3.75 8.86 -21.18
CA VAL A 76 2.76 7.92 -20.66
C VAL A 76 3.02 6.54 -21.25
N TYR A 77 3.12 5.52 -20.40
CA TYR A 77 3.50 4.19 -20.82
C TYR A 77 2.84 3.05 -20.03
N GLY A 78 3.00 1.83 -20.52
CA GLY A 78 2.73 0.57 -19.83
C GLY A 78 3.47 -0.57 -20.52
N TYR A 79 3.25 -1.80 -20.08
CA TYR A 79 3.90 -2.98 -20.65
C TYR A 79 2.90 -4.00 -21.18
N ARG A 80 3.36 -4.83 -22.12
CA ARG A 80 2.73 -6.12 -22.46
C ARG A 80 3.79 -7.20 -22.34
N ALA A 81 3.49 -8.23 -21.55
CA ALA A 81 4.38 -9.37 -21.36
C ALA A 81 3.86 -10.60 -22.12
N HIS A 82 4.76 -11.24 -22.85
CA HIS A 82 4.55 -12.49 -23.54
C HIS A 82 5.24 -13.60 -22.76
N GLY A 83 4.61 -14.77 -22.68
CA GLY A 83 5.15 -15.91 -21.95
C GLY A 83 4.12 -17.04 -21.93
N PRO A 84 4.39 -18.12 -21.19
CA PRO A 84 3.46 -19.23 -21.09
C PRO A 84 2.14 -18.83 -20.39
N TYR A 85 1.01 -19.06 -21.06
CA TYR A 85 -0.28 -19.10 -20.38
C TYR A 85 -0.56 -20.54 -19.94
N ASN A 86 0.01 -20.91 -18.79
CA ASN A 86 -0.20 -22.21 -18.16
C ASN A 86 -0.62 -22.01 -16.70
N PRO A 87 -1.90 -21.65 -16.44
CA PRO A 87 -2.36 -21.37 -15.08
C PRO A 87 -2.18 -22.54 -14.12
N ARG A 88 -2.16 -23.79 -14.61
CA ARG A 88 -1.91 -24.97 -13.75
C ARG A 88 -0.51 -25.01 -13.14
N ALA A 89 0.45 -24.38 -13.79
CA ALA A 89 1.82 -24.23 -13.30
C ALA A 89 2.10 -22.79 -12.81
N GLY A 90 1.04 -22.03 -12.49
CA GLY A 90 1.18 -20.66 -12.00
C GLY A 90 1.54 -19.61 -13.05
N HIS A 91 1.76 -19.95 -14.32
CA HIS A 91 2.10 -18.95 -15.35
C HIS A 91 0.84 -18.34 -15.99
N ARG A 92 0.70 -17.02 -15.92
CA ARG A 92 -0.51 -16.28 -16.32
C ARG A 92 -0.26 -15.16 -17.33
N PHE A 93 0.80 -15.28 -18.13
CA PHE A 93 1.16 -14.30 -19.17
C PHE A 93 0.06 -14.12 -20.21
N ASN A 94 -0.45 -12.90 -20.36
CA ASN A 94 -1.44 -12.59 -21.37
C ASN A 94 -1.11 -11.23 -22.02
N PRO A 95 -0.52 -11.22 -23.23
CA PRO A 95 -0.09 -9.97 -23.87
C PRO A 95 -1.24 -9.07 -24.33
N HIS A 96 -2.49 -9.57 -24.32
CA HIS A 96 -3.67 -8.75 -24.57
C HIS A 96 -3.97 -7.81 -23.39
N LYS A 97 -3.39 -8.06 -22.22
CA LYS A 97 -3.56 -7.19 -21.05
C LYS A 97 -2.43 -6.17 -21.01
N LEU A 98 -2.79 -4.88 -20.98
CA LEU A 98 -1.87 -3.80 -20.65
C LEU A 98 -1.55 -3.87 -19.16
N LEU A 99 -0.28 -3.84 -18.83
CA LEU A 99 0.26 -3.99 -17.50
C LEU A 99 0.87 -2.67 -17.03
N LEU A 100 0.60 -2.33 -15.78
CA LEU A 100 1.25 -1.21 -15.11
C LEU A 100 2.68 -1.59 -14.74
N ASP A 101 3.58 -0.60 -14.75
CA ASP A 101 4.93 -0.77 -14.22
C ASP A 101 4.87 -0.87 -12.68
N PRO A 102 5.39 -1.95 -12.05
CA PRO A 102 5.45 -2.09 -10.60
C PRO A 102 6.23 -0.95 -9.91
N TYR A 103 7.12 -0.28 -10.64
CA TYR A 103 7.92 0.86 -10.20
C TYR A 103 7.37 2.22 -10.68
N ALA A 104 6.13 2.28 -11.19
CA ALA A 104 5.50 3.53 -11.59
C ALA A 104 5.40 4.52 -10.41
N THR A 105 5.98 5.71 -10.56
CA THR A 105 6.00 6.77 -9.53
C THR A 105 4.83 7.76 -9.66
N ALA A 106 4.08 7.69 -10.76
CA ALA A 106 2.85 8.42 -10.98
C ALA A 106 1.95 7.68 -11.98
N LEU A 107 0.64 7.89 -11.85
CA LEU A 107 -0.39 7.28 -12.69
C LEU A 107 -1.23 8.34 -13.39
N THR A 108 -1.74 8.01 -14.57
CA THR A 108 -2.73 8.82 -15.29
C THR A 108 -3.89 7.98 -15.80
N GLY A 109 -5.07 8.59 -15.81
CA GLY A 109 -6.34 7.92 -16.10
C GLY A 109 -6.93 7.19 -14.90
N ALA A 110 -8.19 6.79 -15.03
CA ALA A 110 -8.89 5.99 -14.04
C ALA A 110 -9.09 4.57 -14.56
N LEU A 111 -9.09 3.60 -13.66
CA LEU A 111 -9.50 2.24 -13.98
C LEU A 111 -10.98 2.23 -14.35
N ARG A 112 -11.30 1.56 -15.47
CA ARG A 112 -12.68 1.38 -15.94
C ARG A 112 -12.98 -0.11 -15.99
N TRP A 113 -13.80 -0.56 -15.05
CA TRP A 113 -14.19 -1.95 -14.95
C TRP A 113 -14.83 -2.45 -16.24
N SER A 114 -14.27 -3.55 -16.73
CA SER A 114 -14.82 -4.36 -17.82
C SER A 114 -14.23 -5.75 -17.71
N ASP A 115 -14.89 -6.75 -18.28
CA ASP A 115 -14.37 -8.12 -18.30
C ASP A 115 -13.05 -8.25 -19.09
N ALA A 116 -12.68 -7.25 -19.90
CA ALA A 116 -11.39 -7.23 -20.60
C ALA A 116 -10.19 -7.08 -19.64
N LEU A 117 -10.41 -6.60 -18.40
CA LEU A 117 -9.36 -6.48 -17.38
C LEU A 117 -8.92 -7.83 -16.78
N PHE A 118 -9.65 -8.90 -17.08
CA PHE A 118 -9.35 -10.24 -16.57
C PHE A 118 -8.53 -11.00 -17.63
N GLY A 119 -7.47 -11.68 -17.20
CA GLY A 119 -6.64 -12.54 -18.04
C GLY A 119 -7.39 -13.73 -18.66
N TYR A 120 -8.56 -14.05 -18.10
CA TYR A 120 -9.43 -15.16 -18.47
C TYR A 120 -10.83 -14.69 -18.84
N ARG A 121 -11.59 -15.55 -19.53
CA ARG A 121 -12.96 -15.22 -19.96
C ARG A 121 -13.90 -15.39 -18.78
N MET A 122 -14.49 -14.28 -18.32
CA MET A 122 -15.56 -14.28 -17.32
C MET A 122 -16.69 -15.24 -17.74
N GLN A 123 -17.24 -15.98 -16.79
CA GLN A 123 -18.31 -16.98 -16.99
C GLN A 123 -17.96 -18.18 -17.90
N HIS A 124 -16.71 -18.32 -18.35
CA HIS A 124 -16.30 -19.49 -19.12
C HIS A 124 -16.29 -20.74 -18.22
N PRO A 125 -16.72 -21.94 -18.69
CA PRO A 125 -16.79 -23.15 -17.85
C PRO A 125 -15.45 -23.58 -17.24
N ARG A 126 -14.33 -23.21 -17.88
CA ARG A 126 -12.98 -23.46 -17.39
C ARG A 126 -12.39 -22.32 -16.54
N ALA A 127 -13.18 -21.27 -16.26
CA ALA A 127 -12.79 -20.09 -15.47
C ALA A 127 -11.39 -19.55 -15.85
N ASP A 128 -10.50 -19.40 -14.87
CA ASP A 128 -9.14 -18.88 -14.98
C ASP A 128 -8.20 -19.73 -15.85
N LEU A 129 -8.59 -20.96 -16.20
CA LEU A 129 -7.84 -21.79 -17.17
C LEU A 129 -8.07 -21.36 -18.63
N SER A 130 -9.06 -20.51 -18.88
CA SER A 130 -9.28 -19.92 -20.20
C SER A 130 -8.45 -18.67 -20.38
N MET A 131 -8.07 -18.34 -21.62
CA MET A 131 -7.38 -17.08 -21.93
C MET A 131 -8.35 -16.12 -22.61
N ASP A 132 -8.43 -14.88 -22.12
CA ASP A 132 -9.19 -13.80 -22.74
C ASP A 132 -8.29 -12.98 -23.66
N ARG A 133 -8.70 -12.80 -24.92
CA ARG A 133 -7.90 -12.10 -25.94
C ARG A 133 -8.29 -10.64 -26.17
N ARG A 134 -9.26 -10.10 -25.41
CA ARG A 134 -9.67 -8.70 -25.50
C ARG A 134 -8.57 -7.81 -24.94
N ASP A 135 -8.34 -6.70 -25.61
CA ASP A 135 -7.40 -5.68 -25.17
C ASP A 135 -7.94 -4.94 -23.93
N SER A 136 -7.13 -4.85 -22.87
CA SER A 136 -7.49 -4.14 -21.64
C SER A 136 -7.06 -2.66 -21.63
N ALA A 137 -6.26 -2.20 -22.60
CA ALA A 137 -5.61 -0.89 -22.56
C ALA A 137 -6.57 0.30 -22.33
N ALA A 138 -7.81 0.23 -22.83
CA ALA A 138 -8.81 1.28 -22.63
C ALA A 138 -9.29 1.42 -21.17
N GLY A 139 -9.17 0.36 -20.36
CA GLY A 139 -9.68 0.31 -18.98
C GLY A 139 -8.62 0.32 -17.89
N VAL A 140 -7.33 0.28 -18.22
CA VAL A 140 -6.23 0.31 -17.24
C VAL A 140 -5.64 1.74 -17.16
N PRO A 141 -5.31 2.26 -15.97
CA PRO A 141 -4.48 3.48 -15.84
C PRO A 141 -3.08 3.24 -16.41
N LYS A 142 -2.34 4.31 -16.69
CA LYS A 142 -1.00 4.21 -17.29
C LYS A 142 0.04 4.81 -16.36
N ALA A 143 1.24 4.26 -16.42
CA ALA A 143 2.39 4.84 -15.75
C ALA A 143 2.80 6.14 -16.47
N VAL A 144 3.36 7.07 -15.69
CA VAL A 144 3.89 8.33 -16.20
C VAL A 144 5.35 8.45 -15.77
N VAL A 145 6.24 8.74 -16.70
CA VAL A 145 7.63 9.07 -16.38
C VAL A 145 7.64 10.39 -15.61
N THR A 146 8.24 10.42 -14.42
CA THR A 146 8.27 11.62 -13.58
C THR A 146 9.66 12.23 -13.51
N GLU A 147 9.71 13.51 -13.13
CA GLU A 147 10.93 14.18 -12.72
C GLU A 147 11.12 13.94 -11.20
N PRO A 148 12.20 13.27 -10.77
CA PRO A 148 12.40 12.98 -9.35
C PRO A 148 12.66 14.24 -8.50
N ALA A 149 13.17 15.32 -9.10
CA ALA A 149 13.61 16.50 -8.36
C ALA A 149 12.47 17.21 -7.61
N PHE A 150 12.73 17.57 -6.34
CA PHE A 150 11.84 18.43 -5.55
C PHE A 150 12.66 19.26 -4.55
N HIS A 151 12.42 20.57 -4.52
CA HIS A 151 13.18 21.49 -3.67
C HIS A 151 12.58 21.55 -2.25
N TRP A 152 13.19 20.80 -1.33
CA TRP A 152 12.83 20.78 0.09
C TRP A 152 13.21 22.05 0.87
N GLY A 153 14.07 22.91 0.31
CA GLY A 153 14.60 24.07 1.02
C GLY A 153 15.36 23.69 2.30
N ALA A 154 15.26 24.52 3.33
CA ALA A 154 15.94 24.32 4.61
C ALA A 154 15.24 23.34 5.57
N THR A 155 14.07 22.79 5.19
CA THR A 155 13.30 21.89 6.03
C THR A 155 14.06 20.60 6.31
N ARG A 156 14.12 20.21 7.58
CA ARG A 156 14.73 18.98 8.08
C ARG A 156 13.65 18.06 8.65
N ARG A 157 13.95 16.76 8.73
CA ARG A 157 13.08 15.81 9.44
C ARG A 157 13.03 16.17 10.93
N PRO A 158 11.85 16.16 11.58
CA PRO A 158 11.72 16.50 13.00
C PRO A 158 12.49 15.55 13.93
N ALA A 159 12.49 14.24 13.62
CA ALA A 159 13.17 13.20 14.39
C ALA A 159 12.79 13.22 15.89
N ALA A 160 11.49 13.25 16.19
CA ALA A 160 10.99 13.17 17.55
C ALA A 160 11.40 11.81 18.18
N ALA A 161 11.94 11.85 19.40
CA ALA A 161 12.33 10.63 20.10
C ALA A 161 11.09 9.79 20.44
N TRP A 162 11.18 8.47 20.30
CA TRP A 162 10.08 7.53 20.58
C TRP A 162 9.38 7.76 21.93
N ALA A 163 10.14 8.10 22.98
CA ALA A 163 9.59 8.35 24.32
C ALA A 163 8.69 9.60 24.41
N HIS A 164 8.72 10.47 23.41
CA HIS A 164 7.91 11.68 23.30
C HIS A 164 6.93 11.61 22.13
N THR A 165 6.80 10.46 21.45
CA THR A 165 5.94 10.32 20.29
C THR A 165 4.48 10.16 20.70
N VAL A 166 3.63 11.05 20.21
CA VAL A 166 2.17 10.93 20.17
C VAL A 166 1.76 10.83 18.70
N ILE A 167 1.18 9.68 18.33
CA ILE A 167 0.74 9.36 16.98
C ILE A 167 -0.72 9.78 16.82
N TYR A 168 -1.04 10.41 15.70
CA TYR A 168 -2.40 10.74 15.28
C TYR A 168 -2.68 10.05 13.94
N GLU A 169 -3.49 8.99 13.97
CA GLU A 169 -3.97 8.32 12.76
C GLU A 169 -4.99 9.20 12.04
N ALA A 170 -4.82 9.39 10.73
CA ALA A 170 -5.71 10.22 9.93
C ALA A 170 -5.89 9.71 8.50
N HIS A 171 -7.13 9.82 8.02
CA HIS A 171 -7.46 9.64 6.62
C HIS A 171 -7.30 10.97 5.86
N VAL A 172 -6.48 11.00 4.79
CA VAL A 172 -6.22 12.22 3.99
C VAL A 172 -7.51 12.90 3.52
N ARG A 173 -8.44 12.10 2.97
CA ARG A 173 -9.78 12.59 2.58
C ARG A 173 -10.62 13.07 3.78
N GLY A 174 -10.84 12.20 4.76
CA GLY A 174 -11.76 12.43 5.88
C GLY A 174 -11.42 13.66 6.72
N VAL A 175 -10.14 13.92 6.97
CA VAL A 175 -9.69 14.99 7.87
C VAL A 175 -10.10 16.40 7.43
N SER A 176 -10.45 16.58 6.15
CA SER A 176 -10.73 17.89 5.58
C SER A 176 -11.93 17.97 4.65
N MET A 177 -12.57 16.84 4.30
CA MET A 177 -13.68 16.83 3.34
C MET A 177 -14.84 17.75 3.74
N LEU A 178 -15.17 17.80 5.03
CA LEU A 178 -16.30 18.58 5.57
C LEU A 178 -15.89 19.96 6.12
N ARG A 179 -14.62 20.37 5.93
CA ARG A 179 -14.11 21.65 6.44
C ARG A 179 -14.55 22.82 5.56
N SER A 180 -15.62 23.49 5.97
CA SER A 180 -16.19 24.66 5.27
C SER A 180 -15.21 25.84 5.15
N ASP A 181 -14.22 25.89 6.03
CA ASP A 181 -13.17 26.91 6.10
C ASP A 181 -12.03 26.72 5.08
N LEU A 182 -12.03 25.59 4.35
CA LEU A 182 -11.15 25.31 3.21
C LEU A 182 -11.89 25.54 1.89
N ARG A 183 -11.16 25.94 0.84
CA ARG A 183 -11.72 25.99 -0.52
C ARG A 183 -12.03 24.57 -0.99
N GLU A 184 -13.15 24.40 -1.69
CA GLU A 184 -13.62 23.08 -2.14
C GLU A 184 -12.56 22.25 -2.89
N PRO A 185 -11.75 22.81 -3.83
CA PRO A 185 -10.78 22.00 -4.58
C PRO A 185 -9.64 21.39 -3.75
N ILE A 186 -9.40 21.87 -2.52
CA ILE A 186 -8.36 21.32 -1.65
C ILE A 186 -8.92 20.39 -0.58
N ARG A 187 -10.24 20.33 -0.39
CA ARG A 187 -10.85 19.47 0.63
C ARG A 187 -10.63 18.00 0.29
N GLY A 188 -10.17 17.25 1.27
CA GLY A 188 -9.86 15.83 1.15
C GLY A 188 -8.64 15.49 0.30
N THR A 189 -7.73 16.43 0.14
CA THR A 189 -6.46 16.25 -0.60
C THR A 189 -5.26 16.48 0.33
N CYS A 190 -4.07 16.06 -0.10
CA CYS A 190 -2.83 16.33 0.63
C CYS A 190 -2.60 17.83 0.86
N ALA A 191 -3.10 18.71 -0.02
CA ALA A 191 -2.96 20.16 0.15
C ALA A 191 -3.65 20.67 1.43
N ALA A 192 -4.70 20.00 1.91
CA ALA A 192 -5.36 20.36 3.17
C ALA A 192 -4.50 20.02 4.41
N LEU A 193 -3.63 19.02 4.32
CA LEU A 193 -2.70 18.68 5.42
C LEU A 193 -1.66 19.78 5.65
N ALA A 194 -1.40 20.61 4.63
CA ALA A 194 -0.52 21.77 4.72
C ALA A 194 -1.21 23.03 5.29
N ASP A 195 -2.53 23.00 5.54
CA ASP A 195 -3.27 24.16 6.01
C ASP A 195 -2.83 24.53 7.45
N PRO A 196 -2.48 25.81 7.71
CA PRO A 196 -2.00 26.23 9.02
C PRO A 196 -2.94 25.91 10.18
N ARG A 197 -4.26 25.92 9.96
CA ARG A 197 -5.25 25.63 11.01
C ARG A 197 -5.28 24.14 11.36
N PHE A 198 -4.99 23.27 10.39
CA PHE A 198 -4.82 21.84 10.67
C PHE A 198 -3.57 21.59 11.50
N ILE A 199 -2.44 22.18 11.11
CA ILE A 199 -1.18 22.08 11.84
C ILE A 199 -1.32 22.61 13.28
N ASP A 200 -1.97 23.76 13.44
CA ASP A 200 -2.27 24.36 14.74
C ASP A 200 -3.21 23.48 15.60
N HIS A 201 -4.17 22.80 14.98
CA HIS A 201 -4.98 21.79 15.65
C HIS A 201 -4.14 20.62 16.17
N LEU A 202 -3.23 20.07 15.34
CA LEU A 202 -2.33 18.99 15.75
C LEU A 202 -1.44 19.42 16.93
N HIS A 203 -0.91 20.64 16.90
CA HIS A 203 -0.14 21.20 18.02
C HIS A 203 -0.94 21.33 19.30
N ARG A 204 -2.19 21.81 19.24
CA ARG A 204 -3.05 21.90 20.43
C ARG A 204 -3.32 20.54 21.07
N LEU A 205 -3.39 19.48 20.25
CA LEU A 205 -3.54 18.11 20.74
C LEU A 205 -2.23 17.51 21.28
N GLY A 206 -1.07 18.15 21.03
CA GLY A 206 0.25 17.62 21.40
C GLY A 206 0.75 16.51 20.45
N VAL A 207 0.20 16.43 19.25
CA VAL A 207 0.61 15.44 18.24
C VAL A 207 2.03 15.73 17.77
N THR A 208 2.83 14.67 17.67
CA THR A 208 4.22 14.75 17.16
C THR A 208 4.41 14.00 15.86
N ALA A 209 3.56 13.02 15.57
CA ALA A 209 3.61 12.22 14.35
C ALA A 209 2.18 12.05 13.79
N LEU A 210 2.01 12.37 12.52
CA LEU A 210 0.80 12.11 11.75
C LEU A 210 0.97 10.77 11.02
N GLU A 211 0.17 9.78 11.39
CA GLU A 211 0.11 8.49 10.68
C GLU A 211 -1.01 8.56 9.64
N LEU A 212 -0.65 8.50 8.36
CA LEU A 212 -1.61 8.55 7.27
C LEU A 212 -2.02 7.12 6.92
N MET A 213 -3.34 6.88 6.87
CA MET A 213 -3.93 5.71 6.21
C MET A 213 -3.39 5.58 4.76
N PRO A 214 -3.50 4.40 4.11
CA PRO A 214 -2.81 4.11 2.86
C PRO A 214 -2.86 5.22 1.81
N VAL A 215 -1.67 5.68 1.40
CA VAL A 215 -1.48 6.74 0.39
C VAL A 215 -0.90 6.22 -0.92
N HIS A 216 -0.50 4.94 -1.00
CA HIS A 216 -0.18 4.30 -2.27
C HIS A 216 -1.41 4.37 -3.19
N ALA A 217 -1.21 4.47 -4.50
CA ALA A 217 -2.33 4.37 -5.42
C ALA A 217 -2.98 2.99 -5.29
N PHE A 218 -4.31 2.97 -5.15
CA PHE A 218 -5.07 1.76 -4.84
C PHE A 218 -6.26 1.55 -5.76
N LEU A 219 -6.76 0.32 -5.80
CA LEU A 219 -7.88 -0.06 -6.65
C LEU A 219 -9.22 0.25 -5.97
N GLN A 220 -10.17 0.74 -6.77
CA GLN A 220 -11.58 0.76 -6.37
C GLN A 220 -12.20 -0.57 -6.77
N ASP A 221 -12.40 -1.47 -5.80
CA ASP A 221 -12.86 -2.85 -6.00
C ASP A 221 -14.12 -2.95 -6.86
N ARG A 222 -14.14 -3.94 -7.78
CA ARG A 222 -15.27 -4.13 -8.70
C ARG A 222 -16.58 -4.35 -7.96
N THR A 223 -16.55 -5.19 -6.92
CA THR A 223 -17.71 -5.52 -6.09
C THR A 223 -18.26 -4.30 -5.37
N LEU A 224 -17.39 -3.45 -4.82
CA LEU A 224 -17.80 -2.19 -4.20
C LEU A 224 -18.41 -1.24 -5.24
N VAL A 225 -17.75 -1.05 -6.39
CA VAL A 225 -18.24 -0.17 -7.45
C VAL A 225 -19.60 -0.63 -8.00
N GLU A 226 -19.80 -1.93 -8.19
CA GLU A 226 -21.08 -2.50 -8.65
C GLU A 226 -22.21 -2.30 -7.63
N ARG A 227 -21.88 -2.19 -6.34
CA ARG A 227 -22.81 -1.84 -5.25
C ARG A 227 -22.99 -0.33 -5.04
N GLY A 228 -22.32 0.52 -5.83
CA GLY A 228 -22.30 1.97 -5.63
C GLY A 228 -21.46 2.45 -4.44
N LEU A 229 -20.63 1.56 -3.90
CA LEU A 229 -19.67 1.82 -2.83
C LEU A 229 -18.28 2.13 -3.39
N ARG A 230 -17.36 2.47 -2.50
CA ARG A 230 -15.97 2.81 -2.84
C ARG A 230 -15.03 2.27 -1.77
N ASN A 231 -13.83 1.86 -2.18
CA ASN A 231 -12.76 1.63 -1.24
C ASN A 231 -12.35 2.99 -0.67
N TYR A 232 -12.70 3.22 0.60
CA TYR A 232 -12.43 4.47 1.30
C TYR A 232 -11.02 4.44 1.86
N TRP A 233 -10.70 3.43 2.67
CA TRP A 233 -9.45 3.31 3.41
C TRP A 233 -8.20 3.15 2.55
N GLY A 234 -8.31 2.44 1.43
CA GLY A 234 -7.20 2.27 0.47
C GLY A 234 -6.27 1.08 0.71
N TYR A 235 -6.61 0.14 1.60
CA TYR A 235 -5.87 -1.12 1.82
C TYR A 235 -6.03 -2.10 0.65
N ASN A 236 -5.67 -1.67 -0.57
CA ASN A 236 -5.77 -2.48 -1.78
C ASN A 236 -4.83 -1.96 -2.89
N THR A 237 -3.52 -2.03 -2.64
CA THR A 237 -2.50 -1.32 -3.42
C THR A 237 -2.44 -1.75 -4.90
N LEU A 238 -2.39 -0.75 -5.79
CA LEU A 238 -2.21 -0.86 -7.24
C LEU A 238 -0.79 -0.44 -7.68
N ALA A 239 -0.15 0.52 -7.01
CA ALA A 239 1.22 0.92 -7.30
C ALA A 239 1.96 1.37 -6.03
N TYR A 240 3.06 0.70 -5.70
CA TYR A 240 3.81 0.93 -4.47
C TYR A 240 4.55 2.29 -4.44
N PHE A 241 4.88 2.87 -5.59
CA PHE A 241 5.70 4.08 -5.68
C PHE A 241 4.89 5.34 -6.04
N ALA A 242 3.62 5.18 -6.41
CA ALA A 242 2.76 6.29 -6.80
C ALA A 242 1.83 6.68 -5.64
N PRO A 243 1.71 7.97 -5.30
CA PRO A 243 0.64 8.42 -4.41
C PRO A 243 -0.73 8.27 -5.07
N GLU A 244 -1.77 8.04 -4.27
CA GLU A 244 -3.15 7.94 -4.74
C GLU A 244 -3.60 9.20 -5.48
N PRO A 245 -3.92 9.11 -6.78
CA PRO A 245 -4.29 10.27 -7.59
C PRO A 245 -5.47 11.06 -7.03
N ALA A 246 -6.45 10.41 -6.39
CA ALA A 246 -7.60 11.09 -5.80
C ALA A 246 -7.25 12.00 -4.61
N TYR A 247 -6.06 11.86 -4.03
CA TYR A 247 -5.59 12.71 -2.93
C TYR A 247 -4.72 13.89 -3.40
N LEU A 248 -4.44 14.00 -4.71
CA LEU A 248 -3.64 15.07 -5.30
C LEU A 248 -4.58 16.15 -5.86
N ALA A 249 -4.50 17.37 -5.32
CA ALA A 249 -5.32 18.51 -5.74
C ALA A 249 -5.00 18.98 -7.16
N ASP A 250 -3.73 18.94 -7.57
CA ASP A 250 -3.29 19.31 -8.93
C ASP A 250 -2.90 18.10 -9.80
N GLY A 251 -3.11 16.88 -9.28
CA GLY A 251 -2.72 15.62 -9.94
C GLY A 251 -1.22 15.37 -10.00
N GLN A 252 -0.40 16.21 -9.35
CA GLN A 252 1.06 16.05 -9.33
C GLN A 252 1.53 15.41 -8.02
N PRO A 253 2.50 14.48 -8.06
CA PRO A 253 3.07 13.86 -6.85
C PRO A 253 3.66 14.86 -5.84
N HIS A 254 3.99 16.08 -6.30
CA HIS A 254 4.51 17.15 -5.45
C HIS A 254 3.54 17.63 -4.38
N ASP A 255 2.22 17.39 -4.50
CA ASP A 255 1.24 17.78 -3.50
C ASP A 255 1.54 17.19 -2.12
N LEU A 256 1.78 15.87 -2.06
CA LEU A 256 2.13 15.18 -0.82
C LEU A 256 3.49 15.64 -0.29
N ARG A 257 4.50 15.84 -1.16
CA ARG A 257 5.81 16.37 -0.73
C ARG A 257 5.71 17.77 -0.12
N ARG A 258 4.85 18.64 -0.66
CA ARG A 258 4.59 19.98 -0.09
C ARG A 258 3.91 19.89 1.28
N ALA A 259 2.96 18.97 1.46
CA ALA A 259 2.31 18.72 2.74
C ALA A 259 3.31 18.25 3.80
N ILE A 260 4.10 17.22 3.49
CA ILE A 260 5.15 16.70 4.38
C ILE A 260 6.15 17.81 4.73
N ARG A 261 6.60 18.60 3.75
CA ARG A 261 7.50 19.73 3.99
C ARG A 261 6.92 20.75 4.98
N ARG A 262 5.61 21.01 4.93
CA ARG A 262 4.93 21.94 5.84
C ARG A 262 4.78 21.35 7.24
N LEU A 263 4.42 20.07 7.36
CA LEU A 263 4.36 19.34 8.63
C LEU A 263 5.74 19.31 9.31
N HIS A 264 6.80 18.99 8.54
CA HIS A 264 8.17 19.01 9.03
C HIS A 264 8.63 20.39 9.50
N ALA A 265 8.25 21.46 8.79
CA ALA A 265 8.56 22.83 9.21
C ALA A 265 7.87 23.20 10.53
N ALA A 266 6.77 22.51 10.87
CA ALA A 266 6.08 22.61 12.14
C ALA A 266 6.59 21.60 13.19
N GLY A 267 7.58 20.76 12.86
CA GLY A 267 8.09 19.74 13.78
C GLY A 267 7.21 18.50 13.92
N ILE A 268 6.30 18.26 12.97
CA ILE A 268 5.41 17.08 12.94
C ILE A 268 5.96 16.05 11.95
N GLU A 269 6.21 14.84 12.43
CA GLU A 269 6.63 13.70 11.62
C GLU A 269 5.48 13.14 10.79
N VAL A 270 5.81 12.43 9.71
CA VAL A 270 4.83 11.72 8.88
C VAL A 270 5.17 10.24 8.81
N ILE A 271 4.26 9.40 9.27
CA ILE A 271 4.30 7.94 9.18
C ILE A 271 3.28 7.52 8.12
N LEU A 272 3.66 6.58 7.25
CA LEU A 272 2.72 6.03 6.28
C LEU A 272 2.27 4.64 6.72
N ASP A 273 0.96 4.41 6.73
CA ASP A 273 0.42 3.06 6.70
C ASP A 273 0.67 2.44 5.32
N VAL A 274 1.31 1.28 5.29
CA VAL A 274 1.77 0.62 4.06
C VAL A 274 1.33 -0.84 4.00
N VAL A 275 0.75 -1.18 2.85
CA VAL A 275 0.33 -2.54 2.52
C VAL A 275 1.33 -3.12 1.55
N TYR A 276 2.16 -4.06 2.02
CA TYR A 276 3.09 -4.85 1.19
C TYR A 276 2.82 -6.35 1.25
N ASN A 277 1.81 -6.76 2.02
CA ASN A 277 1.46 -8.17 2.24
C ASN A 277 0.61 -8.75 1.08
N HIS A 278 -0.22 -7.93 0.43
CA HIS A 278 -1.05 -8.32 -0.73
C HIS A 278 -1.11 -7.21 -1.80
N THR A 279 -1.76 -7.53 -2.92
CA THR A 279 -2.04 -6.58 -4.02
C THR A 279 -3.52 -6.60 -4.39
N CYS A 280 -3.95 -5.55 -5.11
CA CYS A 280 -5.30 -5.47 -5.67
C CYS A 280 -5.66 -6.45 -6.79
N GLU A 281 -4.73 -7.31 -7.20
CA GLU A 281 -5.04 -8.30 -8.20
C GLU A 281 -5.83 -9.49 -7.64
N GLY A 282 -5.99 -9.64 -6.31
CA GLY A 282 -6.77 -10.72 -5.69
C GLY A 282 -6.29 -12.13 -6.02
N ASN A 283 -7.16 -13.13 -5.90
CA ASN A 283 -6.86 -14.55 -6.19
C ASN A 283 -6.82 -14.86 -7.70
N GLU A 284 -6.86 -16.13 -8.11
CA GLU A 284 -6.87 -16.54 -9.53
C GLU A 284 -8.04 -16.00 -10.37
N LEU A 285 -9.12 -15.57 -9.73
CA LEU A 285 -10.30 -14.97 -10.34
C LEU A 285 -10.28 -13.43 -10.30
N GLY A 286 -9.19 -12.84 -9.84
CA GLY A 286 -9.01 -11.40 -9.86
C GLY A 286 -8.51 -10.86 -11.22
N PRO A 287 -8.38 -9.53 -11.34
CA PRO A 287 -7.95 -8.90 -12.58
C PRO A 287 -6.46 -9.15 -12.88
N THR A 288 -6.03 -8.77 -14.09
CA THR A 288 -4.63 -8.77 -14.53
C THR A 288 -4.24 -7.36 -14.93
N LEU A 289 -3.60 -6.65 -14.01
CA LEU A 289 -3.28 -5.23 -14.04
C LEU A 289 -1.78 -4.95 -14.00
N SER A 290 -0.98 -5.78 -13.33
CA SER A 290 0.46 -5.53 -13.13
C SER A 290 1.23 -6.85 -12.92
N TRP A 291 1.51 -7.20 -11.67
CA TRP A 291 2.39 -8.29 -11.24
C TRP A 291 2.01 -9.65 -11.81
N ARG A 292 0.71 -10.00 -11.80
CA ARG A 292 0.21 -11.27 -12.35
C ARG A 292 0.56 -11.44 -13.82
N GLY A 293 0.45 -10.36 -14.59
CA GLY A 293 0.75 -10.38 -16.03
C GLY A 293 2.25 -10.32 -16.32
N LEU A 294 3.04 -9.71 -15.43
CA LEU A 294 4.49 -9.56 -15.58
C LEU A 294 5.26 -10.79 -15.16
N ASP A 295 4.97 -11.37 -13.99
CA ASP A 295 5.55 -12.64 -13.55
C ASP A 295 4.80 -13.22 -12.35
N ASN A 296 3.66 -13.87 -12.59
CA ASN A 296 2.83 -14.39 -11.52
C ASN A 296 3.55 -15.35 -10.56
N ALA A 297 4.42 -16.22 -11.09
CA ALA A 297 5.09 -17.26 -10.31
C ALA A 297 6.18 -16.70 -9.39
N SER A 298 6.76 -15.55 -9.75
CA SER A 298 7.73 -14.86 -8.91
C SER A 298 7.06 -13.94 -7.88
N TYR A 299 6.06 -13.15 -8.28
CA TYR A 299 5.48 -12.12 -7.41
C TYR A 299 4.59 -12.64 -6.28
N TYR A 300 3.93 -13.78 -6.48
CA TYR A 300 2.94 -14.30 -5.51
C TYR A 300 3.34 -15.62 -4.90
N ARG A 301 2.94 -15.83 -3.65
CA ARG A 301 3.02 -17.15 -3.01
C ARG A 301 1.92 -18.03 -3.56
N LEU A 302 2.32 -19.12 -4.23
CA LEU A 302 1.41 -20.10 -4.82
C LEU A 302 1.35 -21.34 -3.93
N VAL A 303 0.23 -22.06 -3.96
CA VAL A 303 0.07 -23.30 -3.19
C VAL A 303 0.97 -24.39 -3.78
N PRO A 304 1.95 -24.94 -3.03
CA PRO A 304 2.83 -25.97 -3.55
C PRO A 304 2.05 -27.22 -4.01
N GLY A 305 2.25 -27.66 -5.26
CA GLY A 305 1.51 -28.78 -5.85
C GLY A 305 0.12 -28.41 -6.42
N ASP A 306 -0.33 -27.18 -6.23
CA ASP A 306 -1.46 -26.57 -6.95
C ASP A 306 -1.13 -25.11 -7.26
N GLU A 307 -0.09 -24.89 -8.07
CA GLU A 307 0.46 -23.55 -8.38
C GLU A 307 -0.55 -22.65 -9.11
N ARG A 308 -1.71 -23.21 -9.50
CA ARG A 308 -2.84 -22.42 -9.97
C ARG A 308 -3.39 -21.48 -8.90
N ARG A 309 -3.36 -21.89 -7.63
CA ARG A 309 -3.98 -21.20 -6.50
C ARG A 309 -2.94 -20.39 -5.71
N TYR A 310 -3.45 -19.39 -5.03
CA TYR A 310 -2.67 -18.46 -4.22
C TYR A 310 -2.75 -18.87 -2.75
N ILE A 311 -1.64 -18.67 -2.03
CA ILE A 311 -1.67 -18.62 -0.58
C ILE A 311 -2.29 -17.28 -0.18
N ASP A 312 -3.26 -17.32 0.73
CA ASP A 312 -4.02 -16.15 1.19
C ASP A 312 -3.95 -16.02 2.71
N ASP A 313 -2.76 -15.63 3.21
CA ASP A 313 -2.55 -15.34 4.63
C ASP A 313 -3.09 -13.94 5.02
N THR A 314 -3.61 -13.18 4.04
CA THR A 314 -4.08 -11.79 4.20
C THR A 314 -5.60 -11.67 4.20
N GLY A 315 -6.31 -12.67 3.65
CA GLY A 315 -7.77 -12.67 3.50
C GLY A 315 -8.25 -11.82 2.32
N THR A 316 -7.34 -11.43 1.43
CA THR A 316 -7.62 -10.56 0.26
C THR A 316 -7.47 -11.28 -1.07
N GLY A 317 -7.20 -12.59 -1.02
CA GLY A 317 -7.08 -13.49 -2.16
C GLY A 317 -5.65 -13.77 -2.61
N ASN A 318 -4.65 -13.01 -2.15
CA ASN A 318 -3.24 -13.29 -2.46
C ASN A 318 -2.29 -12.87 -1.33
N THR A 319 -1.07 -13.39 -1.41
CA THR A 319 0.06 -12.97 -0.59
C THR A 319 1.28 -12.74 -1.47
N LEU A 320 1.95 -11.59 -1.30
CA LEU A 320 3.16 -11.24 -2.02
C LEU A 320 4.35 -12.12 -1.57
N ASN A 321 5.20 -12.55 -2.49
CA ASN A 321 6.29 -13.48 -2.21
C ASN A 321 7.57 -12.76 -1.78
N LEU A 322 7.65 -12.33 -0.52
CA LEU A 322 8.84 -11.64 0.00
C LEU A 322 10.07 -12.56 0.18
N SER A 323 9.93 -13.87 0.05
CA SER A 323 11.07 -14.79 -0.03
C SER A 323 11.77 -14.73 -1.40
N HIS A 324 11.15 -14.14 -2.43
CA HIS A 324 11.77 -13.96 -3.74
C HIS A 324 12.64 -12.69 -3.76
N PRO A 325 13.94 -12.76 -4.09
CA PRO A 325 14.86 -11.62 -4.02
C PRO A 325 14.40 -10.35 -4.75
N ARG A 326 13.80 -10.49 -5.95
CA ARG A 326 13.31 -9.35 -6.74
C ARG A 326 12.03 -8.71 -6.21
N VAL A 327 11.21 -9.48 -5.49
CA VAL A 327 9.98 -8.98 -4.85
C VAL A 327 10.35 -8.28 -3.55
N LEU A 328 11.25 -8.88 -2.77
CA LEU A 328 11.88 -8.24 -1.62
C LEU A 328 12.55 -6.93 -2.03
N GLN A 329 13.37 -6.94 -3.10
CA GLN A 329 14.00 -5.74 -3.65
C GLN A 329 12.97 -4.65 -3.96
N MET A 330 11.85 -4.98 -4.62
CA MET A 330 10.78 -4.03 -4.91
C MET A 330 10.21 -3.38 -3.66
N VAL A 331 9.93 -4.15 -2.61
CA VAL A 331 9.43 -3.60 -1.34
C VAL A 331 10.49 -2.72 -0.67
N MET A 332 11.74 -3.18 -0.62
CA MET A 332 12.85 -2.40 -0.05
C MET A 332 13.10 -1.09 -0.81
N ASP A 333 13.05 -1.12 -2.13
CA ASP A 333 13.20 0.05 -2.99
C ASP A 333 12.03 1.01 -2.83
N SER A 334 10.80 0.51 -2.66
CA SER A 334 9.63 1.34 -2.38
C SER A 334 9.76 2.04 -1.01
N LEU A 335 10.11 1.30 0.04
CA LEU A 335 10.37 1.88 1.37
C LEU A 335 11.45 2.96 1.31
N ARG A 336 12.59 2.68 0.63
CA ARG A 336 13.65 3.68 0.43
C ARG A 336 13.16 4.87 -0.37
N TYR A 337 12.34 4.65 -1.39
CA TYR A 337 11.80 5.70 -2.22
C TYR A 337 10.95 6.69 -1.40
N TRP A 338 10.02 6.18 -0.59
CA TRP A 338 9.22 7.02 0.31
C TRP A 338 10.09 7.73 1.36
N ALA A 339 11.04 7.01 1.97
CA ALA A 339 11.95 7.61 2.94
C ALA A 339 12.83 8.72 2.30
N VAL A 340 13.42 8.50 1.13
CA VAL A 340 14.39 9.45 0.54
C VAL A 340 13.68 10.57 -0.21
N HIS A 341 12.73 10.23 -1.10
CA HIS A 341 12.12 11.19 -2.03
C HIS A 341 10.93 11.93 -1.43
N TYR A 342 10.19 11.30 -0.50
CA TYR A 342 9.10 11.95 0.25
C TYR A 342 9.50 12.36 1.66
N ARG A 343 10.67 11.93 2.15
CA ARG A 343 11.15 12.23 3.50
C ARG A 343 10.21 11.75 4.61
N VAL A 344 9.46 10.68 4.38
CA VAL A 344 8.64 10.09 5.44
C VAL A 344 9.53 9.63 6.60
N ASP A 345 8.99 9.73 7.81
CA ASP A 345 9.72 9.53 9.07
C ASP A 345 9.50 8.13 9.65
N GLY A 346 8.57 7.37 9.07
CA GLY A 346 8.30 5.99 9.45
C GLY A 346 7.23 5.30 8.62
N PHE A 347 7.02 4.03 8.94
CA PHE A 347 6.02 3.16 8.33
C PHE A 347 5.27 2.37 9.41
N ARG A 348 3.95 2.27 9.25
CA ARG A 348 3.10 1.28 9.92
C ARG A 348 2.76 0.20 8.91
N PHE A 349 3.19 -1.03 9.17
CA PHE A 349 3.00 -2.17 8.28
C PHE A 349 1.68 -2.87 8.61
N ASP A 350 0.74 -2.77 7.68
CA ASP A 350 -0.48 -3.58 7.65
C ASP A 350 -0.15 -5.07 7.55
N LEU A 351 -0.86 -5.89 8.32
CA LEU A 351 -0.68 -7.34 8.46
C LEU A 351 0.80 -7.74 8.47
N GLY A 352 1.57 -7.11 9.36
CA GLY A 352 3.03 -7.16 9.36
C GLY A 352 3.61 -8.57 9.56
N VAL A 353 2.84 -9.49 10.12
CA VAL A 353 3.19 -10.93 10.21
C VAL A 353 3.38 -11.54 8.83
N THR A 354 2.54 -11.19 7.87
CA THR A 354 2.64 -11.74 6.52
C THR A 354 3.98 -11.41 5.86
N LEU A 355 4.57 -10.26 6.20
CA LEU A 355 5.88 -9.85 5.68
C LEU A 355 7.03 -10.73 6.19
N GLY A 356 6.83 -11.37 7.34
CA GLY A 356 7.75 -12.33 7.94
C GLY A 356 7.53 -13.78 7.53
N ARG A 357 6.54 -14.07 6.67
CA ARG A 357 6.21 -15.45 6.30
C ARG A 357 7.17 -16.02 5.25
N GLU A 358 7.81 -17.12 5.61
CA GLU A 358 8.60 -17.96 4.70
C GLU A 358 7.94 -19.32 4.50
N GLY A 359 8.69 -20.32 4.01
CA GLY A 359 8.17 -21.67 3.76
C GLY A 359 7.68 -22.40 5.03
N THR A 360 8.12 -21.99 6.22
CA THR A 360 7.81 -22.61 7.51
C THR A 360 6.87 -21.79 8.40
N GLY A 361 6.33 -20.67 7.90
CA GLY A 361 5.52 -19.74 8.69
C GLY A 361 6.27 -18.43 8.99
N PHE A 362 5.81 -17.70 10.01
CA PHE A 362 6.44 -16.45 10.44
C PHE A 362 7.83 -16.68 11.04
N ASP A 363 8.82 -15.94 10.56
CA ASP A 363 10.16 -15.87 11.14
C ASP A 363 10.55 -14.40 11.37
N ALA A 364 10.95 -14.08 12.61
CA ALA A 364 11.46 -12.76 12.97
C ALA A 364 12.85 -12.47 12.39
N GLY A 365 13.55 -13.49 11.89
CA GLY A 365 14.78 -13.41 11.10
C GLY A 365 14.56 -13.65 9.60
N SER A 366 13.33 -13.43 9.10
CA SER A 366 13.06 -13.57 7.67
C SER A 366 13.92 -12.62 6.83
N GLY A 367 14.10 -12.97 5.55
CA GLY A 367 14.86 -12.13 4.62
C GLY A 367 14.35 -10.68 4.54
N PHE A 368 13.04 -10.45 4.75
CA PHE A 368 12.46 -9.11 4.83
C PHE A 368 12.96 -8.33 6.04
N PHE A 369 12.86 -8.90 7.24
CA PHE A 369 13.26 -8.20 8.46
C PHE A 369 14.77 -7.98 8.52
N ASP A 370 15.56 -8.96 8.08
CA ASP A 370 17.01 -8.82 7.99
C ASP A 370 17.38 -7.66 7.04
N ALA A 371 16.78 -7.62 5.85
CA ALA A 371 17.02 -6.55 4.88
C ALA A 371 16.59 -5.18 5.41
N LEU A 372 15.45 -5.10 6.11
CA LEU A 372 14.89 -3.87 6.68
C LEU A 372 15.77 -3.28 7.79
N LEU A 373 16.22 -4.12 8.73
CA LEU A 373 16.92 -3.69 9.94
C LEU A 373 18.40 -3.38 9.71
N GLN A 374 19.03 -3.99 8.69
CA GLN A 374 20.41 -3.65 8.32
C GLN A 374 20.51 -2.42 7.41
N ASP A 375 19.40 -2.01 6.76
CA ASP A 375 19.44 -0.97 5.73
C ASP A 375 19.81 0.42 6.31
N PRO A 376 20.84 1.10 5.79
CA PRO A 376 21.30 2.39 6.33
C PRO A 376 20.30 3.53 6.28
N VAL A 377 19.27 3.45 5.42
CA VAL A 377 18.18 4.44 5.33
C VAL A 377 17.03 4.02 6.24
N LEU A 378 16.58 2.77 6.13
CA LEU A 378 15.33 2.31 6.75
C LEU A 378 15.50 1.98 8.23
N ALA A 379 16.68 1.55 8.68
CA ALA A 379 16.95 1.33 10.10
C ALA A 379 16.91 2.62 10.94
N ARG A 380 16.78 3.80 10.30
CA ARG A 380 16.77 5.12 10.94
C ARG A 380 15.38 5.76 11.00
N VAL A 381 14.35 5.13 10.43
CA VAL A 381 12.96 5.60 10.50
C VAL A 381 12.18 4.82 11.55
N LYS A 382 10.99 5.30 11.91
CA LYS A 382 10.09 4.56 12.81
C LYS A 382 9.48 3.37 12.07
N LEU A 383 9.52 2.19 12.67
CA LEU A 383 8.94 0.97 12.12
C LEU A 383 7.88 0.46 13.11
N ILE A 384 6.62 0.41 12.68
CA ILE A 384 5.47 -0.04 13.46
C ILE A 384 4.87 -1.23 12.73
N SER A 385 4.60 -2.33 13.42
CA SER A 385 3.94 -3.51 12.83
C SER A 385 2.52 -3.65 13.37
N GLU A 386 1.58 -4.04 12.52
CA GLU A 386 0.41 -4.79 12.94
C GLU A 386 0.83 -6.26 13.15
N PRO A 387 0.91 -6.73 14.40
CA PRO A 387 1.60 -7.97 14.70
C PRO A 387 0.70 -9.20 14.61
N TRP A 388 -0.23 -9.18 13.65
CA TRP A 388 -1.06 -10.31 13.29
C TRP A 388 -1.36 -10.36 11.80
N ASP A 389 -1.83 -11.53 11.34
CA ASP A 389 -2.55 -11.69 10.08
C ASP A 389 -3.63 -12.78 10.22
N VAL A 390 -4.33 -13.11 9.13
CA VAL A 390 -5.44 -14.10 9.16
C VAL A 390 -4.97 -15.54 8.87
N GLY A 391 -3.70 -15.72 8.51
CA GLY A 391 -3.13 -17.02 8.18
C GLY A 391 -2.91 -17.91 9.43
N PRO A 392 -2.54 -19.19 9.22
CA PRO A 392 -2.19 -20.08 10.32
C PRO A 392 -1.09 -19.50 11.19
N ASP A 393 -1.26 -19.61 12.51
CA ASP A 393 -0.37 -19.00 13.52
C ASP A 393 -0.18 -17.48 13.30
N GLY A 394 -1.22 -16.78 12.85
CA GLY A 394 -1.16 -15.37 12.50
C GLY A 394 -0.89 -14.42 13.68
N TYR A 395 -1.19 -14.78 14.92
CA TYR A 395 -1.00 -13.88 16.07
C TYR A 395 0.44 -13.89 16.62
N GLN A 396 1.19 -12.80 16.43
CA GLN A 396 2.62 -12.69 16.74
C GLN A 396 2.98 -11.45 17.58
N LEU A 397 2.05 -10.94 18.40
CA LEU A 397 2.30 -9.81 19.29
C LEU A 397 3.56 -10.03 20.15
N GLY A 398 4.49 -9.08 20.08
CA GLY A 398 5.75 -9.10 20.82
C GLY A 398 6.85 -9.91 20.14
N ARG A 399 6.58 -10.60 19.03
CA ARG A 399 7.54 -11.49 18.37
C ARG A 399 8.27 -10.85 17.19
N HIS A 400 7.91 -9.63 16.79
CA HIS A 400 8.66 -8.87 15.81
C HIS A 400 10.08 -8.54 16.33
N PRO A 401 11.06 -8.39 15.44
CA PRO A 401 12.44 -8.16 15.83
C PRO A 401 12.64 -6.82 16.58
N PRO A 402 13.67 -6.74 17.45
CA PRO A 402 14.06 -5.48 18.08
C PRO A 402 14.32 -4.39 17.03
N GLY A 403 13.87 -3.16 17.32
CA GLY A 403 13.90 -2.05 16.37
C GLY A 403 12.51 -1.70 15.84
N MET A 404 11.55 -2.63 15.93
CA MET A 404 10.15 -2.39 15.60
C MET A 404 9.30 -2.15 16.86
N ALA A 405 8.34 -1.23 16.74
CA ALA A 405 7.20 -1.13 17.63
C ALA A 405 6.02 -1.91 17.06
N GLU A 406 5.05 -2.26 17.89
CA GLU A 406 3.90 -3.09 17.52
C GLU A 406 2.61 -2.47 18.08
N TRP A 407 1.55 -2.48 17.28
CA TRP A 407 0.20 -2.20 17.77
C TRP A 407 -0.17 -3.21 18.86
N ASN A 408 -0.59 -2.72 20.02
CA ASN A 408 -0.92 -3.55 21.18
C ASN A 408 -2.45 -3.65 21.36
N ASP A 409 -3.06 -4.62 20.67
CA ASP A 409 -4.47 -4.98 20.81
C ASP A 409 -4.83 -5.42 22.24
N GLN A 410 -3.92 -6.11 22.94
CA GLN A 410 -4.15 -6.47 24.33
C GLN A 410 -4.30 -5.22 25.23
N PHE A 411 -3.60 -4.12 24.94
CA PHE A 411 -3.83 -2.83 25.62
C PHE A 411 -5.23 -2.33 25.31
N ARG A 412 -5.60 -2.25 24.03
CA ARG A 412 -6.91 -1.79 23.56
C ARG A 412 -8.04 -2.54 24.27
N ASP A 413 -8.01 -3.86 24.22
CA ASP A 413 -9.07 -4.71 24.72
C ASP A 413 -9.15 -4.67 26.25
N THR A 414 -8.00 -4.71 26.93
CA THR A 414 -7.97 -4.63 28.40
C THR A 414 -8.48 -3.28 28.89
N ALA A 415 -8.07 -2.18 28.25
CA ALA A 415 -8.52 -0.84 28.63
C ALA A 415 -10.04 -0.71 28.44
N ARG A 416 -10.56 -1.13 27.28
CA ARG A 416 -12.00 -1.13 27.00
C ARG A 416 -12.79 -1.95 28.02
N ARG A 417 -12.38 -3.20 28.28
CA ARG A 417 -13.03 -4.10 29.25
C ARG A 417 -12.99 -3.59 30.68
N PHE A 418 -11.86 -3.01 31.10
CA PHE A 418 -11.76 -2.39 32.43
C PHE A 418 -12.78 -1.26 32.59
N TRP A 419 -12.89 -0.35 31.63
CA TRP A 419 -13.82 0.77 31.70
C TRP A 419 -15.28 0.36 31.48
N ARG A 420 -15.53 -0.71 30.73
CA ARG A 420 -16.86 -1.35 30.61
C ARG A 420 -17.33 -1.95 31.94
N GLY A 421 -16.41 -2.25 32.86
CA GLY A 421 -16.70 -2.82 34.18
C GLY A 421 -16.56 -4.35 34.26
N ASP A 422 -15.84 -4.98 33.33
CA ASP A 422 -15.58 -6.42 33.38
C ASP A 422 -14.84 -6.80 34.69
N PRO A 423 -15.24 -7.89 35.37
CA PRO A 423 -14.66 -8.26 36.66
C PRO A 423 -13.19 -8.69 36.54
N GLY A 424 -12.37 -8.30 37.52
CA GLY A 424 -10.98 -8.77 37.64
C GLY A 424 -9.96 -8.04 36.77
N MET A 425 -10.31 -6.92 36.12
CA MET A 425 -9.43 -6.25 35.14
C MET A 425 -8.30 -5.39 35.73
N ALA A 426 -8.32 -5.09 37.03
CA ALA A 426 -7.33 -4.18 37.63
C ALA A 426 -5.87 -4.67 37.46
N GLY A 427 -5.60 -5.97 37.64
CA GLY A 427 -4.26 -6.53 37.46
C GLY A 427 -3.80 -6.50 36.00
N ALA A 428 -4.68 -6.86 35.07
CA ALA A 428 -4.39 -6.80 33.64
C ALA A 428 -4.09 -5.37 33.19
N LEU A 429 -4.90 -4.39 33.65
CA LEU A 429 -4.69 -2.97 33.34
C LEU A 429 -3.35 -2.47 33.90
N ALA A 430 -2.98 -2.83 35.13
CA ALA A 430 -1.69 -2.44 35.71
C ALA A 430 -0.50 -2.90 34.84
N THR A 431 -0.57 -4.11 34.29
CA THR A 431 0.41 -4.62 33.33
C THR A 431 0.41 -3.82 32.02
N ARG A 432 -0.77 -3.47 31.49
CA ARG A 432 -0.88 -2.65 30.26
C ARG A 432 -0.33 -1.23 30.44
N LEU A 433 -0.61 -0.59 31.57
CA LEU A 433 -0.14 0.76 31.91
C LEU A 433 1.39 0.81 32.12
N THR A 434 2.01 -0.31 32.47
CA THR A 434 3.47 -0.44 32.61
C THR A 434 4.13 -0.94 31.32
N ALA A 435 3.57 -0.52 30.18
CA ALA A 435 4.05 -0.81 28.82
C ALA A 435 4.10 -2.30 28.47
N SER A 436 3.17 -3.10 29.00
CA SER A 436 3.00 -4.52 28.65
C SER A 436 4.31 -5.30 28.71
N ARG A 437 5.03 -5.15 29.83
CA ARG A 437 6.35 -5.79 30.03
C ARG A 437 6.32 -7.31 29.86
N ASP A 438 5.21 -7.96 30.15
CA ASP A 438 4.99 -9.40 29.95
C ASP A 438 5.09 -9.82 28.47
N VAL A 439 4.86 -8.88 27.56
CA VAL A 439 4.98 -9.07 26.11
C VAL A 439 6.32 -8.52 25.61
N PHE A 440 6.70 -7.31 26.00
CA PHE A 440 7.78 -6.55 25.35
C PHE A 440 9.12 -6.49 26.11
N ASP A 441 9.21 -6.94 27.38
CA ASP A 441 10.44 -6.85 28.20
C ASP A 441 11.41 -8.01 27.89
N HIS A 442 11.86 -8.08 26.64
CA HIS A 442 12.85 -9.06 26.17
C HIS A 442 13.75 -8.44 25.09
N ARG A 443 14.93 -9.04 24.86
CA ARG A 443 15.89 -8.61 23.83
C ARG A 443 16.20 -7.09 23.83
N HIS A 444 16.22 -6.47 25.02
CA HIS A 444 16.45 -5.03 25.22
C HIS A 444 15.45 -4.09 24.52
N ARG A 445 14.28 -4.61 24.13
CA ARG A 445 13.17 -3.79 23.67
C ARG A 445 12.74 -2.84 24.78
N ARG A 446 12.36 -1.63 24.36
CA ARG A 446 12.06 -0.51 25.27
C ARG A 446 10.55 -0.35 25.39
N PRO A 447 10.03 0.39 26.39
CA PRO A 447 8.59 0.57 26.59
C PRO A 447 7.83 1.06 25.36
N TRP A 448 8.46 1.89 24.53
CA TRP A 448 7.88 2.39 23.27
C TRP A 448 7.73 1.33 22.17
N SER A 449 8.18 0.09 22.39
CA SER A 449 7.85 -1.04 21.52
C SER A 449 6.34 -1.33 21.52
N SER A 450 5.63 -0.91 22.56
CA SER A 450 4.18 -1.02 22.67
C SER A 450 3.51 0.25 22.17
N ILE A 451 2.80 0.17 21.04
CA ILE A 451 1.90 1.24 20.59
C ILE A 451 0.54 1.01 21.22
N ASN A 452 0.25 1.77 22.26
CA ASN A 452 -1.01 1.70 23.00
C ASN A 452 -2.07 2.56 22.31
N PHE A 453 -3.24 1.98 22.06
CA PHE A 453 -4.38 2.67 21.47
C PHE A 453 -5.69 2.13 22.05
N ALA A 454 -6.74 2.94 22.03
CA ALA A 454 -8.08 2.55 22.48
C ALA A 454 -9.07 2.42 21.31
N ALA A 455 -8.79 3.07 20.18
CA ALA A 455 -9.54 3.00 18.94
C ALA A 455 -8.57 3.29 17.78
N ALA A 456 -8.88 2.75 16.61
CA ALA A 456 -8.17 2.94 15.36
C ALA A 456 -9.22 3.00 14.23
N HIS A 457 -8.78 3.03 12.98
CA HIS A 457 -9.67 2.88 11.83
C HIS A 457 -10.45 1.55 11.84
N ASP A 458 -9.85 0.49 12.39
CA ASP A 458 -10.51 -0.80 12.57
C ASP A 458 -11.47 -0.83 13.75
N GLY A 459 -12.72 -1.23 13.45
CA GLY A 459 -13.80 -1.32 14.41
C GLY A 459 -14.36 0.05 14.78
N PHE A 460 -14.83 0.19 16.02
CA PHE A 460 -15.46 1.42 16.48
C PHE A 460 -14.48 2.57 16.70
N THR A 461 -14.94 3.78 16.37
CA THR A 461 -14.35 5.03 16.87
C THR A 461 -14.45 5.10 18.39
N LEU A 462 -13.69 5.98 19.04
CA LEU A 462 -13.78 6.13 20.50
C LEU A 462 -15.19 6.53 20.96
N GLN A 463 -15.91 7.33 20.16
CA GLN A 463 -17.31 7.68 20.45
C GLN A 463 -18.21 6.44 20.36
N ASP A 464 -18.04 5.61 19.33
CA ASP A 464 -18.91 4.46 19.10
C ASP A 464 -18.66 3.33 20.11
N VAL A 465 -17.43 3.19 20.61
CA VAL A 465 -17.10 2.27 21.73
C VAL A 465 -17.97 2.53 22.97
N VAL A 466 -18.41 3.77 23.17
CA VAL A 466 -19.27 4.18 24.30
C VAL A 466 -20.71 4.51 23.88
N SER A 467 -21.08 4.22 22.64
CA SER A 467 -22.44 4.51 22.12
C SER A 467 -23.14 3.27 21.57
N PHE A 468 -22.41 2.21 21.24
CA PHE A 468 -22.98 1.02 20.60
C PHE A 468 -22.52 -0.27 21.30
N ALA A 469 -23.45 -1.19 21.51
CA ALA A 469 -23.17 -2.54 21.97
C ALA A 469 -22.95 -3.49 20.78
N GLU A 470 -23.63 -3.24 19.66
CA GLU A 470 -23.57 -4.05 18.45
C GLU A 470 -23.09 -3.22 17.26
N ARG A 471 -22.47 -3.88 16.28
CA ARG A 471 -22.05 -3.22 15.03
C ARG A 471 -23.26 -2.97 14.13
N HIS A 472 -23.26 -1.85 13.41
CA HIS A 472 -24.29 -1.45 12.46
C HIS A 472 -23.63 -1.22 11.09
N ASN A 473 -23.31 -2.34 10.42
CA ASN A 473 -22.54 -2.35 9.16
C ASN A 473 -23.44 -2.55 7.92
N GLU A 474 -24.75 -2.41 8.06
CA GLU A 474 -25.73 -2.69 6.99
C GLU A 474 -25.47 -1.85 5.73
N ALA A 475 -24.91 -0.64 5.90
CA ALA A 475 -24.52 0.25 4.82
C ALA A 475 -23.46 -0.34 3.88
N ASN A 476 -22.72 -1.37 4.31
CA ASN A 476 -21.70 -2.04 3.51
C ASN A 476 -22.31 -3.07 2.53
N GLY A 477 -23.59 -3.42 2.70
CA GLY A 477 -24.30 -4.33 1.79
C GLY A 477 -23.86 -5.79 1.92
N GLU A 478 -23.43 -6.19 3.11
CA GLU A 478 -23.02 -7.57 3.47
C GLU A 478 -23.89 -8.16 4.59
N ASP A 479 -25.12 -7.66 4.75
CA ASP A 479 -26.10 -8.12 5.75
C ASP A 479 -25.55 -8.14 7.19
N GLY A 480 -24.62 -7.21 7.50
CA GLY A 480 -23.96 -7.09 8.81
C GLY A 480 -22.96 -8.21 9.14
N ALA A 481 -22.60 -9.04 8.16
CA ALA A 481 -21.67 -10.15 8.34
C ALA A 481 -20.21 -9.68 8.53
N ASP A 482 -19.88 -8.51 7.99
CA ASP A 482 -18.54 -7.91 8.03
C ASP A 482 -18.22 -7.23 9.37
N GLY A 483 -16.93 -7.00 9.59
CA GLY A 483 -16.40 -6.39 10.82
C GLY A 483 -16.12 -7.39 11.94
N HIS A 484 -15.34 -6.93 12.93
CA HIS A 484 -14.97 -7.75 14.07
C HIS A 484 -16.20 -8.06 14.95
N GLY A 485 -16.23 -9.26 15.55
CA GLY A 485 -17.37 -9.73 16.34
C GLY A 485 -17.47 -9.05 17.70
N GLU A 486 -16.39 -9.06 18.49
CA GLU A 486 -16.39 -8.58 19.87
C GLU A 486 -15.65 -7.23 19.98
N ASN A 487 -16.38 -6.15 20.23
CA ASN A 487 -15.81 -4.80 20.26
C ASN A 487 -15.40 -4.33 21.66
N TYR A 488 -15.76 -5.07 22.70
CA TYR A 488 -15.61 -4.67 24.11
C TYR A 488 -16.23 -3.30 24.41
N SER A 489 -17.33 -2.96 23.74
CA SER A 489 -18.03 -1.67 23.83
C SER A 489 -19.24 -1.75 24.77
N SER A 490 -19.83 -0.59 25.05
CA SER A 490 -21.11 -0.47 25.76
C SER A 490 -21.86 0.77 25.32
N ASN A 491 -23.17 0.66 25.18
CA ASN A 491 -24.07 1.75 24.82
C ASN A 491 -24.60 2.54 26.04
N TRP A 492 -24.21 2.14 27.26
CA TRP A 492 -24.65 2.75 28.52
C TRP A 492 -26.17 2.94 28.68
N GLY A 493 -26.96 2.09 28.02
CA GLY A 493 -28.42 2.05 28.11
C GLY A 493 -29.17 2.43 26.83
N VAL A 494 -28.53 3.11 25.86
CA VAL A 494 -29.18 3.52 24.59
C VAL A 494 -28.25 3.26 23.41
N GLU A 495 -28.70 2.43 22.46
CA GLU A 495 -27.95 2.13 21.23
C GLU A 495 -27.91 3.33 20.28
N GLY A 496 -26.70 3.83 20.03
CA GLY A 496 -26.44 4.96 19.14
C GLY A 496 -26.69 6.32 19.77
N ALA A 497 -27.07 7.30 18.94
CA ALA A 497 -27.28 8.65 19.41
C ALA A 497 -28.49 8.71 20.36
N ALA A 498 -28.26 9.12 21.61
CA ALA A 498 -29.35 9.46 22.51
C ALA A 498 -30.15 10.62 21.91
N SER A 499 -31.45 10.43 21.72
CA SER A 499 -32.36 11.52 21.37
C SER A 499 -32.34 12.54 22.49
N SER A 500 -31.72 13.70 22.24
CA SER A 500 -31.87 14.89 23.08
C SER A 500 -33.21 15.58 22.82
#